data_AF-A0A0R0LW86-F1
#
_entry.id   AF-A0A0R0LW86-F1
#
_cell.length_a   1.000
_cell.length_b   1.000
_cell.length_c   1.000
_cell.angle_alpha   90.00
_cell.angle_beta   90.00
_cell.angle_gamma   90.00
#
_symmetry.space_group_name_H-M   'P 1'
#
loop_
_entity.id
_entity.type
_entity.pdbx_description
1 polymer ?
#
loop_
_entity_poly.entity_id
_entity_poly.type
_entity_poly.pdbx_seq_one_letter_code
_entity_poly.pdbx_strand_id
1 'polypeptide(L)'
;MSRETLFHERIPVQCHSQSVSSILTCDIAYGHDELVIRLIDTNDIFKFYQCVITGSSYSFLRNEQELRVSFEEFQKKLVEFFFEVKRNISKALFNRESLKFLFIEQNEFKNIIRLELKFNIPDDNDYKKYLSEMISNLEKNNISLYKENIQLKESYKNIELDLSQRIKDISNKNTELYNKNNNLEKSLEKYILENKNLIKQTEIETNKFIETEKENSNLKYDLDKIKIEILKKDQEIKRLKEIELQKEEIETEIKTANEIIRKIREDSRRTIKEKEEKEEILNETEQEKERTQKMVDSLKKQTKEKDDRIKKQKEGLRLKDEKIRNLELEIKSLQKKIDDTKFVYTHFYKKNECENSSISERSERDSGFNIEPESPPR
;
A
#
# COMPACT_ATOMS: atom_id res chain seq x y z
N MET A 1 -73.13 82.77 -11.73
CA MET A 1 -71.97 82.17 -12.42
C MET A 1 -70.84 82.06 -11.41
N SER A 2 -69.97 81.06 -11.53
CA SER A 2 -68.81 80.89 -10.66
C SER A 2 -67.68 81.85 -11.08
N ARG A 3 -67.00 82.45 -10.10
CA ARG A 3 -65.67 83.05 -10.31
C ARG A 3 -64.64 81.95 -10.50
N GLU A 4 -63.63 82.20 -11.33
CA GLU A 4 -62.48 81.33 -11.51
C GLU A 4 -61.27 81.95 -10.82
N THR A 5 -60.67 81.24 -9.86
CA THR A 5 -59.46 81.68 -9.17
C THR A 5 -58.24 81.29 -10.01
N LEU A 6 -57.59 82.29 -10.61
CA LEU A 6 -56.44 82.11 -11.49
C LEU A 6 -55.11 81.99 -10.72
N PHE A 7 -55.04 82.58 -9.52
CA PHE A 7 -53.85 82.58 -8.66
C PHE A 7 -54.28 82.85 -7.21
N HIS A 8 -53.78 82.07 -6.24
CA HIS A 8 -54.03 82.31 -4.81
C HIS A 8 -52.80 81.88 -4.00
N GLU A 9 -51.88 82.81 -3.78
CA GLU A 9 -50.51 82.48 -3.35
C GLU A 9 -49.88 83.60 -2.51
N ARG A 10 -48.91 83.24 -1.66
CA ARG A 10 -48.11 84.21 -0.91
C ARG A 10 -46.92 84.69 -1.74
N ILE A 11 -46.74 86.01 -1.82
CA ILE A 11 -45.68 86.68 -2.57
C ILE A 11 -44.84 87.61 -1.65
N PRO A 12 -43.52 87.68 -1.84
CA PRO A 12 -42.67 88.67 -1.18
C PRO A 12 -42.81 90.02 -1.88
N VAL A 13 -43.04 91.09 -1.11
CA VAL A 13 -43.30 92.44 -1.62
C VAL A 13 -42.48 93.46 -0.82
N GLN A 14 -41.67 94.26 -1.51
CA GLN A 14 -40.88 95.32 -0.90
C GLN A 14 -41.73 96.58 -0.72
N CYS A 15 -41.87 97.08 0.51
CA CYS A 15 -42.59 98.33 0.77
C CYS A 15 -41.62 99.52 0.72
N HIS A 16 -41.94 100.57 -0.03
CA HIS A 16 -41.05 101.74 -0.19
C HIS A 16 -40.60 102.41 1.13
N SER A 17 -41.42 102.31 2.18
CA SER A 17 -41.18 102.89 3.51
C SER A 17 -40.52 101.94 4.51
N GLN A 18 -40.15 100.71 4.12
CA GLN A 18 -39.58 99.70 5.02
C GLN A 18 -38.45 98.91 4.34
N SER A 19 -37.29 98.81 5.01
CA SER A 19 -36.13 98.03 4.54
C SER A 19 -36.34 96.50 4.56
N VAL A 20 -37.51 96.03 4.99
CA VAL A 20 -37.88 94.62 5.12
C VAL A 20 -38.99 94.29 4.11
N SER A 21 -38.83 93.19 3.38
CA SER A 21 -39.89 92.67 2.52
C SER A 21 -41.05 92.12 3.34
N SER A 22 -42.24 92.68 3.18
CA SER A 22 -43.47 92.09 3.71
C SER A 22 -43.90 90.90 2.84
N ILE A 23 -44.64 89.95 3.42
CA ILE A 23 -45.31 88.91 2.64
C ILE A 23 -46.78 89.31 2.53
N LEU A 24 -47.32 89.31 1.31
CA LEU A 24 -48.74 89.52 1.04
C LEU A 24 -49.31 88.26 0.40
N THR A 25 -50.58 87.94 0.68
CA THR A 25 -51.31 86.94 -0.10
C THR A 25 -51.93 87.64 -1.29
N CYS A 26 -51.58 87.21 -2.51
CA CYS A 26 -52.17 87.69 -3.74
C CYS A 26 -53.24 86.70 -4.20
N ASP A 27 -54.46 87.21 -4.39
CA ASP A 27 -55.64 86.48 -4.84
C ASP A 27 -56.14 87.12 -6.15
N ILE A 28 -56.13 86.35 -7.24
CA ILE A 28 -56.54 86.78 -8.57
C ILE A 28 -57.73 85.93 -9.00
N ALA A 29 -58.87 86.57 -9.22
CA ALA A 29 -60.09 85.94 -9.68
C ALA A 29 -60.60 86.62 -10.95
N TYR A 30 -61.06 85.82 -11.91
CA TYR A 30 -61.82 86.29 -13.07
C TYR A 30 -63.31 85.94 -12.93
N GLY A 31 -64.18 86.85 -13.33
CA GLY A 31 -65.61 86.59 -13.42
C GLY A 31 -66.41 87.86 -13.71
N HIS A 32 -67.56 87.70 -14.36
CA HIS A 32 -68.41 88.82 -14.81
C HIS A 32 -67.68 89.81 -15.74
N ASP A 33 -66.70 89.32 -16.50
CA ASP A 33 -65.79 90.08 -17.37
C ASP A 33 -64.93 91.14 -16.66
N GLU A 34 -64.75 90.95 -15.34
CA GLU A 34 -63.82 91.69 -14.50
C GLU A 34 -62.69 90.77 -14.01
N LEU A 35 -61.46 91.28 -14.08
CA LEU A 35 -60.28 90.68 -13.45
C LEU A 35 -60.05 91.38 -12.11
N VAL A 36 -60.25 90.67 -11.01
CA VAL A 36 -60.09 91.19 -9.64
C VAL A 36 -58.79 90.66 -9.06
N ILE A 37 -57.93 91.58 -8.63
CA ILE A 37 -56.62 91.30 -8.01
C ILE A 37 -56.67 91.87 -6.59
N ARG A 38 -56.41 91.04 -5.59
CA ARG A 38 -56.37 91.44 -4.18
C ARG A 38 -55.00 91.17 -3.59
N LEU A 39 -54.50 92.11 -2.78
CA LEU A 39 -53.27 91.98 -2.00
C LEU A 39 -53.63 92.09 -0.51
N ILE A 40 -53.56 90.97 0.21
CA ILE A 40 -53.98 90.83 1.61
C ILE A 40 -52.73 90.73 2.50
N ASP A 41 -52.63 91.54 3.56
CA ASP A 41 -51.50 91.46 4.51
C ASP A 41 -51.58 90.16 5.34
N THR A 42 -50.50 89.37 5.37
CA THR A 42 -50.51 88.09 6.10
C THR A 42 -50.60 88.26 7.61
N ASN A 43 -50.35 89.47 8.12
CA ASN A 43 -50.43 89.80 9.55
C ASN A 43 -51.81 90.33 9.96
N ASP A 44 -52.63 90.78 8.99
CA ASP A 44 -53.95 91.34 9.23
C ASP A 44 -54.86 91.11 8.01
N ILE A 45 -55.72 90.09 8.12
CA ILE A 45 -56.68 89.70 7.07
C ILE A 45 -57.71 90.80 6.75
N PHE A 46 -57.87 91.81 7.61
CA PHE A 46 -58.73 92.97 7.36
C PHE A 46 -58.00 94.12 6.68
N LYS A 47 -56.69 93.99 6.39
CA LYS A 47 -55.94 94.92 5.55
C LYS A 47 -55.68 94.28 4.19
N PHE A 48 -56.56 94.56 3.24
CA PHE A 48 -56.32 94.23 1.83
C PHE A 48 -56.48 95.44 0.91
N TYR A 49 -55.87 95.35 -0.25
CA TYR A 49 -55.93 96.31 -1.34
C TYR A 49 -56.50 95.62 -2.57
N GLN A 50 -57.34 96.31 -3.37
CA GLN A 50 -57.99 95.71 -4.54
C GLN A 50 -57.72 96.52 -5.82
N CYS A 51 -57.36 95.83 -6.89
CA CYS A 51 -57.33 96.35 -8.25
C CYS A 51 -58.38 95.58 -9.06
N VAL A 52 -59.23 96.30 -9.80
CA VAL A 52 -60.26 95.70 -10.66
C VAL A 52 -60.03 96.19 -12.08
N ILE A 53 -59.85 95.25 -13.01
CA ILE A 53 -59.59 95.53 -14.41
C ILE A 53 -60.70 94.89 -15.24
N THR A 54 -61.66 95.72 -15.65
CA THR A 54 -62.66 95.37 -16.67
C THR A 54 -62.06 95.49 -18.07
N GLY A 55 -62.64 94.82 -19.08
CA GLY A 55 -62.16 94.93 -20.47
C GLY A 55 -62.15 96.37 -21.03
N SER A 56 -63.05 97.24 -20.56
CA SER A 56 -63.04 98.68 -20.92
C SER A 56 -61.90 99.44 -20.22
N SER A 57 -61.68 99.21 -18.92
CA SER A 57 -60.56 99.82 -18.19
C SER A 57 -59.19 99.37 -18.71
N TYR A 58 -59.08 98.10 -19.15
CA TYR A 58 -57.87 97.56 -19.75
C TYR A 58 -57.43 98.36 -20.98
N SER A 59 -58.38 98.92 -21.76
CA SER A 59 -58.03 99.73 -22.94
C SER A 59 -57.28 101.01 -22.60
N PHE A 60 -57.48 101.57 -21.41
CA PHE A 60 -56.69 102.71 -20.91
C PHE A 60 -55.33 102.24 -20.39
N LEU A 61 -55.30 101.22 -19.54
CA LEU A 61 -54.06 100.61 -19.01
C LEU A 61 -53.10 100.19 -20.13
N ARG A 62 -53.66 99.60 -21.20
CA ARG A 62 -52.94 99.18 -22.41
C ARG A 62 -52.23 100.34 -23.10
N ASN A 63 -52.89 101.49 -23.20
CA ASN A 63 -52.34 102.68 -23.85
C ASN A 63 -51.37 103.43 -22.93
N GLU A 64 -51.63 103.49 -21.63
CA GLU A 64 -50.78 104.15 -20.62
C GLU A 64 -49.43 103.43 -20.43
N GLN A 65 -49.39 102.10 -20.60
CA GLN A 65 -48.20 101.27 -20.39
C GLN A 65 -47.74 100.52 -21.66
N GLU A 66 -48.16 100.99 -22.84
CA GLU A 66 -47.78 100.47 -24.18
C GLU A 66 -47.94 98.93 -24.36
N LEU A 67 -48.91 98.32 -23.67
CA LEU A 67 -49.09 96.87 -23.63
C LEU A 67 -49.57 96.32 -24.98
N ARG A 68 -48.76 95.46 -25.59
CA ARG A 68 -49.05 94.95 -26.95
C ARG A 68 -50.12 93.86 -26.99
N VAL A 69 -50.34 93.16 -25.88
CA VAL A 69 -51.21 91.97 -25.76
C VAL A 69 -52.72 92.29 -25.67
N SER A 70 -53.55 91.30 -25.96
CA SER A 70 -55.01 91.33 -25.72
C SER A 70 -55.36 91.26 -24.22
N PHE A 71 -56.63 91.45 -23.85
CA PHE A 71 -57.07 91.31 -22.45
C PHE A 71 -56.94 89.86 -21.93
N GLU A 72 -57.27 88.86 -22.75
CA GLU A 72 -57.12 87.43 -22.41
C GLU A 72 -55.66 87.01 -22.27
N GLU A 73 -54.78 87.55 -23.12
CA GLU A 73 -53.33 87.34 -23.02
C GLU A 73 -52.75 88.07 -21.81
N PHE A 74 -53.24 89.28 -21.50
CA PHE A 74 -52.85 90.05 -20.33
C PHE A 74 -53.17 89.31 -19.03
N GLN A 75 -54.35 88.69 -18.90
CA GLN A 75 -54.70 87.85 -17.74
C GLN A 75 -53.64 86.75 -17.52
N LYS A 76 -53.21 86.07 -18.58
CA LYS A 76 -52.19 85.03 -18.52
C LYS A 76 -50.81 85.60 -18.15
N LYS A 77 -50.39 86.71 -18.78
CA LYS A 77 -49.12 87.38 -18.48
C LYS A 77 -49.05 87.98 -17.07
N LEU A 78 -50.17 88.47 -16.54
CA LEU A 78 -50.26 88.91 -15.16
C LEU A 78 -49.99 87.76 -14.17
N VAL A 79 -50.61 86.60 -14.40
CA VAL A 79 -50.40 85.41 -13.58
C VAL A 79 -48.95 84.91 -13.69
N GLU A 80 -48.36 84.93 -14.88
CA GLU A 80 -46.92 84.67 -15.07
C GLU A 80 -46.04 85.61 -14.23
N PHE A 81 -46.25 86.94 -14.29
CA PHE A 81 -45.49 87.90 -13.50
C PHE A 81 -45.62 87.67 -11.98
N PHE A 82 -46.81 87.30 -11.48
CA PHE A 82 -46.97 86.94 -10.07
C PHE A 82 -46.29 85.61 -9.69
N PHE A 83 -46.20 84.64 -10.61
CA PHE A 83 -45.36 83.45 -10.42
C PHE A 83 -43.85 83.77 -10.44
N GLU A 84 -43.39 84.70 -11.29
CA GLU A 84 -42.00 85.17 -11.29
C GLU A 84 -41.64 85.86 -9.98
N VAL A 85 -42.54 86.67 -9.41
CA VAL A 85 -42.41 87.26 -8.08
C VAL A 85 -42.36 86.19 -6.99
N LYS A 86 -43.28 85.20 -7.00
CA LYS A 86 -43.23 84.07 -6.05
C LYS A 86 -41.90 83.30 -6.14
N ARG A 87 -41.31 83.21 -7.33
CA ARG A 87 -40.02 82.54 -7.58
C ARG A 87 -38.80 83.43 -7.31
N ASN A 88 -38.98 84.69 -6.92
CA ASN A 88 -37.92 85.71 -6.76
C ASN A 88 -37.11 85.99 -8.05
N ILE A 89 -37.68 85.71 -9.23
CA ILE A 89 -37.10 86.07 -10.54
C ILE A 89 -37.33 87.56 -10.81
N SER A 90 -38.53 88.05 -10.49
CA SER A 90 -38.90 89.46 -10.49
C SER A 90 -39.14 89.94 -9.06
N LYS A 91 -38.94 91.22 -8.78
CA LYS A 91 -39.24 91.82 -7.47
C LYS A 91 -40.54 92.59 -7.53
N ALA A 92 -41.49 92.21 -6.69
CA ALA A 92 -42.65 93.05 -6.42
C ALA A 92 -42.28 94.19 -5.45
N LEU A 93 -42.69 95.40 -5.81
CA LEU A 93 -42.63 96.57 -4.94
C LEU A 93 -44.02 97.17 -4.80
N PHE A 94 -44.42 97.54 -3.59
CA PHE A 94 -45.71 98.19 -3.33
C PHE A 94 -45.52 99.47 -2.53
N ASN A 95 -46.00 100.59 -3.06
CA ASN A 95 -46.07 101.85 -2.32
C ASN A 95 -47.46 101.97 -1.68
N ARG A 96 -47.51 101.90 -0.34
CA ARG A 96 -48.75 102.00 0.46
C ARG A 96 -49.40 103.39 0.43
N GLU A 97 -48.68 104.44 0.01
CA GLU A 97 -49.18 105.82 -0.06
C GLU A 97 -49.80 106.13 -1.42
N SER A 98 -49.13 105.75 -2.52
CA SER A 98 -49.65 105.93 -3.88
C SER A 98 -50.51 104.76 -4.39
N LEU A 99 -50.58 103.67 -3.62
CA LEU A 99 -51.25 102.40 -3.93
C LEU A 99 -50.79 101.77 -5.25
N LYS A 100 -49.56 102.08 -5.68
CA LYS A 100 -48.93 101.52 -6.89
C LYS A 100 -48.15 100.25 -6.55
N PHE A 101 -48.43 99.18 -7.28
CA PHE A 101 -47.68 97.93 -7.30
C PHE A 101 -46.85 97.86 -8.58
N LEU A 102 -45.55 97.61 -8.45
CA LEU A 102 -44.58 97.54 -9.55
C LEU A 102 -43.97 96.16 -9.63
N PHE A 103 -43.95 95.57 -10.82
CA PHE A 103 -43.13 94.42 -11.15
C PHE A 103 -41.78 94.92 -11.64
N ILE A 104 -40.71 94.63 -10.90
CA ILE A 104 -39.37 95.14 -11.16
C ILE A 104 -38.42 93.98 -11.48
N GLU A 105 -37.98 93.91 -12.72
CA GLU A 105 -36.87 93.05 -13.13
C GLU A 105 -35.55 93.75 -12.77
N GLN A 106 -34.67 93.04 -12.06
CA GLN A 106 -33.36 93.55 -11.73
C GLN A 106 -32.33 93.12 -12.78
N ASN A 107 -31.84 94.09 -13.55
CA ASN A 107 -30.70 93.93 -14.45
C ASN A 107 -29.49 94.66 -13.83
N GLU A 108 -28.27 94.19 -14.10
CA GLU A 108 -27.02 94.67 -13.48
C GLU A 108 -26.83 96.19 -13.60
N PHE A 109 -27.33 96.78 -14.69
CA PHE A 109 -27.20 98.20 -15.00
C PHE A 109 -28.38 99.06 -14.52
N LYS A 110 -29.59 98.48 -14.42
CA LYS A 110 -30.82 99.22 -14.09
C LYS A 110 -31.98 98.29 -13.70
N ASN A 111 -32.78 98.71 -12.73
CA ASN A 111 -34.11 98.16 -12.48
C ASN A 111 -35.07 98.50 -13.65
N ILE A 112 -35.74 97.51 -14.22
CA ILE A 112 -36.73 97.67 -15.30
C ILE A 112 -38.12 97.41 -14.73
N ILE A 113 -39.02 98.40 -14.82
CA ILE A 113 -40.45 98.20 -14.49
C ILE A 113 -41.09 97.46 -15.67
N ARG A 114 -41.62 96.27 -15.42
CA ARG A 114 -42.29 95.40 -16.42
C ARG A 114 -43.78 95.68 -16.55
N LEU A 115 -44.42 96.03 -15.44
CA LEU A 115 -45.85 96.35 -15.34
C LEU A 115 -46.08 97.18 -14.07
N GLU A 116 -46.97 98.16 -14.14
CA GLU A 116 -47.49 98.89 -12.98
C GLU A 116 -48.99 98.61 -12.82
N LEU A 117 -49.44 98.40 -11.58
CA LEU A 117 -50.85 98.25 -11.25
C LEU A 117 -51.25 99.23 -10.16
N LYS A 118 -52.34 99.96 -10.38
CA LYS A 118 -52.94 100.85 -9.37
C LYS A 118 -54.01 100.09 -8.58
N PHE A 119 -53.75 99.93 -7.29
CA PHE A 119 -54.72 99.39 -6.33
C PHE A 119 -55.51 100.53 -5.68
N ASN A 120 -56.65 100.19 -5.10
CA ASN A 120 -57.44 101.05 -4.23
C ASN A 120 -57.59 100.39 -2.85
N ILE A 121 -57.91 101.18 -1.83
CA ILE A 121 -58.44 100.66 -0.57
C ILE A 121 -59.90 100.22 -0.84
N PRO A 122 -60.32 99.00 -0.45
CA PRO A 122 -61.70 98.52 -0.69
C PRO A 122 -62.74 99.35 0.05
N ASP A 123 -63.97 99.38 -0.46
CA ASP A 123 -65.11 99.98 0.23
C ASP A 123 -65.78 98.98 1.19
N ASP A 124 -66.68 99.50 2.02
CA ASP A 124 -67.51 98.72 2.95
C ASP A 124 -68.24 97.53 2.31
N ASN A 125 -68.57 97.62 1.02
CA ASN A 125 -69.31 96.58 0.29
C ASN A 125 -68.36 95.48 -0.19
N ASP A 126 -67.17 95.84 -0.67
CA ASP A 126 -66.11 94.89 -1.02
C ASP A 126 -65.56 94.19 0.22
N TYR A 127 -65.44 94.88 1.37
CA TYR A 127 -65.17 94.23 2.66
C TYR A 127 -66.23 93.18 3.01
N LYS A 128 -67.53 93.51 2.90
CA LYS A 128 -68.63 92.57 3.16
C LYS A 128 -68.63 91.39 2.18
N LYS A 129 -68.37 91.62 0.88
CA LYS A 129 -68.21 90.56 -0.12
C LYS A 129 -67.04 89.63 0.20
N TYR A 130 -65.86 90.20 0.48
CA TYR A 130 -64.64 89.46 0.81
C TYR A 130 -64.81 88.59 2.05
N LEU A 131 -65.33 89.16 3.15
CA LEU A 131 -65.55 88.39 4.39
C LEU A 131 -66.61 87.30 4.21
N SER A 132 -67.68 87.55 3.45
CA SER A 132 -68.70 86.53 3.13
C SER A 132 -68.12 85.39 2.27
N GLU A 133 -67.31 85.72 1.26
CA GLU A 133 -66.61 84.76 0.40
C GLU A 133 -65.58 83.93 1.20
N MET A 134 -64.82 84.58 2.10
CA MET A 134 -63.86 83.95 3.01
C MET A 134 -64.53 83.00 4.01
N ILE A 135 -65.60 83.45 4.70
CA ILE A 135 -66.36 82.62 5.65
C ILE A 135 -66.97 81.42 4.91
N SER A 136 -67.63 81.64 3.78
CA SER A 136 -68.22 80.57 2.96
C SER A 136 -67.20 79.51 2.52
N ASN A 137 -65.95 79.90 2.28
CA ASN A 137 -64.88 78.99 1.91
C ASN A 137 -64.26 78.28 3.13
N LEU A 138 -64.12 78.97 4.26
CA LEU A 138 -63.72 78.35 5.53
C LEU A 138 -64.73 77.31 6.02
N GLU A 139 -66.04 77.56 5.89
CA GLU A 139 -67.10 76.62 6.24
C GLU A 139 -67.05 75.36 5.36
N LYS A 140 -66.96 75.51 4.03
CA LYS A 140 -66.80 74.38 3.09
C LYS A 140 -65.56 73.55 3.41
N ASN A 141 -64.42 74.21 3.65
CA ASN A 141 -63.16 73.54 3.95
C ASN A 141 -63.24 72.80 5.30
N ASN A 142 -63.83 73.41 6.32
CA ASN A 142 -64.06 72.77 7.62
C ASN A 142 -64.97 71.53 7.49
N ILE A 143 -66.07 71.61 6.72
CA ILE A 143 -66.95 70.47 6.44
C ILE A 143 -66.20 69.36 5.69
N SER A 144 -65.30 69.69 4.76
CA SER A 144 -64.47 68.70 4.05
C SER A 144 -63.47 68.02 4.99
N LEU A 145 -62.69 68.81 5.73
CA LEU A 145 -61.70 68.33 6.69
C LEU A 145 -62.35 67.48 7.81
N TYR A 146 -63.57 67.83 8.24
CA TYR A 146 -64.32 67.04 9.22
C TYR A 146 -64.71 65.65 8.68
N LYS A 147 -65.17 65.57 7.42
CA LYS A 147 -65.48 64.29 6.75
C LYS A 147 -64.22 63.44 6.56
N GLU A 148 -63.12 64.06 6.10
CA GLU A 148 -61.83 63.40 5.95
C GLU A 148 -61.31 62.87 7.30
N ASN A 149 -61.45 63.66 8.37
CA ASN A 149 -61.03 63.25 9.72
C ASN A 149 -61.83 62.05 10.26
N ILE A 150 -63.11 61.92 9.91
CA ILE A 150 -63.91 60.71 10.22
C ILE A 150 -63.38 59.51 9.44
N GLN A 151 -63.21 59.64 8.12
CA GLN A 151 -62.71 58.56 7.25
C GLN A 151 -61.31 58.07 7.68
N LEU A 152 -60.42 59.00 8.06
CA LEU A 152 -59.09 58.68 8.59
C LEU A 152 -59.15 57.95 9.95
N LYS A 153 -60.08 58.32 10.84
CA LYS A 153 -60.30 57.61 12.12
C LYS A 153 -60.83 56.20 11.93
N GLU A 154 -61.78 56.01 10.99
CA GLU A 154 -62.30 54.68 10.65
C GLU A 154 -61.22 53.80 9.99
N SER A 155 -60.45 54.36 9.06
CA SER A 155 -59.30 53.70 8.43
C SER A 155 -58.25 53.27 9.46
N TYR A 156 -57.84 54.19 10.36
CA TYR A 156 -56.90 53.91 11.44
C TYR A 156 -57.39 52.76 12.34
N LYS A 157 -58.64 52.80 12.79
CA LYS A 157 -59.24 51.77 13.64
C LYS A 157 -59.28 50.40 12.96
N ASN A 158 -59.55 50.35 11.65
CA ASN A 158 -59.54 49.10 10.89
C ASN A 158 -58.13 48.52 10.75
N ILE A 159 -57.11 49.37 10.56
CA ILE A 159 -55.69 48.98 10.54
C ILE A 159 -55.24 48.49 11.92
N GLU A 160 -55.64 49.16 13.00
CA GLU A 160 -55.35 48.77 14.39
C GLU A 160 -55.92 47.37 14.72
N LEU A 161 -57.13 47.06 14.24
CA LEU A 161 -57.75 45.74 14.39
C LEU A 161 -57.04 44.65 13.59
N ASP A 162 -56.68 44.89 12.32
CA ASP A 162 -55.93 43.93 11.49
C ASP A 162 -54.54 43.64 12.09
N LEU A 163 -53.80 44.69 12.48
CA LEU A 163 -52.51 44.54 13.14
C LEU A 163 -52.62 43.78 14.47
N SER A 164 -53.64 44.05 15.28
CA SER A 164 -53.88 43.34 16.55
C SER A 164 -54.16 41.85 16.32
N GLN A 165 -54.97 41.50 15.33
CA GLN A 165 -55.24 40.11 14.97
C GLN A 165 -53.99 39.43 14.40
N ARG A 166 -53.22 40.11 13.55
CA ARG A 166 -51.96 39.60 12.99
C ARG A 166 -50.88 39.38 14.05
N ILE A 167 -50.77 40.26 15.05
CA ILE A 167 -49.89 40.08 16.22
C ILE A 167 -50.31 38.84 17.02
N LYS A 168 -51.61 38.65 17.25
CA LYS A 168 -52.15 37.46 17.95
C LYS A 168 -51.81 36.17 17.18
N ASP A 169 -51.99 36.14 15.87
CA ASP A 169 -51.69 34.96 15.05
C ASP A 169 -50.18 34.65 14.95
N ILE A 170 -49.32 35.67 14.97
CA ILE A 170 -47.86 35.49 15.07
C ILE A 170 -47.48 34.98 16.47
N SER A 171 -48.09 35.50 17.54
CA SER A 171 -47.86 35.05 18.91
C SER A 171 -48.23 33.57 19.12
N ASN A 172 -49.38 33.15 18.58
CA ASN A 172 -49.82 31.76 18.56
C ASN A 172 -48.79 30.86 17.84
N LYS A 173 -48.35 31.25 16.64
CA LYS A 173 -47.35 30.51 15.86
C LYS A 173 -45.98 30.43 16.55
N ASN A 174 -45.53 31.50 17.19
CA ASN A 174 -44.31 31.50 18.00
C ASN A 174 -44.43 30.55 19.19
N THR A 175 -45.59 30.49 19.84
CA THR A 175 -45.86 29.57 20.96
C THR A 175 -45.85 28.11 20.48
N GLU A 176 -46.45 27.80 19.32
CA GLU A 176 -46.33 26.48 18.70
C GLU A 176 -44.88 26.10 18.35
N LEU A 177 -44.12 27.03 17.75
CA LEU A 177 -42.73 26.80 17.36
C LEU A 177 -41.84 26.58 18.58
N TYR A 178 -42.03 27.35 19.66
CA TYR A 178 -41.34 27.15 20.93
C TYR A 178 -41.63 25.76 21.52
N ASN A 179 -42.90 25.34 21.52
CA ASN A 179 -43.29 24.00 21.97
C ASN A 179 -42.70 22.88 21.09
N LYS A 180 -42.64 23.09 19.77
CA LYS A 180 -41.97 22.16 18.83
C LYS A 180 -40.46 22.09 19.11
N ASN A 181 -39.81 23.23 19.37
CA ASN A 181 -38.37 23.28 19.67
C ASN A 181 -38.03 22.57 20.99
N ASN A 182 -38.78 22.83 22.07
CA ASN A 182 -38.63 22.15 23.37
C ASN A 182 -38.79 20.62 23.25
N ASN A 183 -39.62 20.13 22.32
CA ASN A 183 -39.79 18.70 22.05
C ASN A 183 -38.64 18.11 21.22
N LEU A 184 -38.06 18.89 20.31
CA LEU A 184 -36.85 18.51 19.56
C LEU A 184 -35.61 18.47 20.47
N GLU A 185 -35.46 19.44 21.38
CA GLU A 185 -34.38 19.48 22.37
C GLU A 185 -34.40 18.25 23.29
N LYS A 186 -35.56 17.90 23.88
CA LYS A 186 -35.72 16.67 24.67
C LYS A 186 -35.44 15.39 23.87
N SER A 187 -35.76 15.40 22.58
CA SER A 187 -35.46 14.27 21.68
C SER A 187 -33.95 14.18 21.41
N LEU A 188 -33.28 15.31 21.21
CA LEU A 188 -31.84 15.42 21.03
C LEU A 188 -31.07 14.99 22.29
N GLU A 189 -31.50 15.42 23.48
CA GLU A 189 -30.94 14.95 24.76
C GLU A 189 -31.02 13.42 24.89
N LYS A 190 -32.16 12.82 24.53
CA LYS A 190 -32.33 11.36 24.52
C LYS A 190 -31.34 10.70 23.55
N TYR A 191 -31.22 11.19 22.32
CA TYR A 191 -30.27 10.64 21.35
C TYR A 191 -28.80 10.82 21.76
N ILE A 192 -28.45 11.92 22.45
CA ILE A 192 -27.11 12.13 23.02
C ILE A 192 -26.82 11.11 24.13
N LEU A 193 -27.80 10.78 24.97
CA LEU A 193 -27.66 9.75 26.00
C LEU A 193 -27.55 8.34 25.40
N GLU A 194 -28.37 8.04 24.39
CA GLU A 194 -28.35 6.78 23.64
C GLU A 194 -27.00 6.55 22.95
N ASN A 195 -26.48 7.57 22.25
CA ASN A 195 -25.17 7.52 21.60
C ASN A 195 -24.02 7.37 22.62
N LYS A 196 -24.09 8.04 23.78
CA LYS A 196 -23.13 7.84 24.89
C LYS A 196 -23.14 6.41 25.46
N ASN A 197 -24.28 5.71 25.39
CA ASN A 197 -24.38 4.31 25.81
C ASN A 197 -23.83 3.37 24.72
N LEU A 198 -24.11 3.65 23.45
CA LEU A 198 -23.54 2.91 22.32
C LEU A 198 -22.01 2.98 22.31
N ILE A 199 -21.42 4.18 22.46
CA ILE A 199 -19.96 4.36 22.54
C ILE A 199 -19.34 3.46 23.62
N LYS A 200 -19.93 3.42 24.82
CA LYS A 200 -19.47 2.54 25.91
C LYS A 200 -19.59 1.04 25.58
N GLN A 201 -20.63 0.64 24.85
CA GLN A 201 -20.75 -0.74 24.36
C GLN A 201 -19.64 -1.05 23.35
N THR A 202 -19.37 -0.14 22.41
CA THR A 202 -18.28 -0.28 21.44
C THR A 202 -16.91 -0.34 22.12
N GLU A 203 -16.66 0.46 23.17
CA GLU A 203 -15.44 0.38 24.00
C GLU A 203 -15.30 -1.00 24.68
N ILE A 204 -16.37 -1.53 25.26
CA ILE A 204 -16.39 -2.86 25.90
C ILE A 204 -16.11 -3.97 24.88
N GLU A 205 -16.73 -3.90 23.69
CA GLU A 205 -16.52 -4.89 22.63
C GLU A 205 -15.11 -4.79 22.01
N THR A 206 -14.58 -3.57 21.83
CA THR A 206 -13.20 -3.35 21.37
C THR A 206 -12.17 -3.92 22.36
N ASN A 207 -12.38 -3.73 23.66
CA ASN A 207 -11.51 -4.31 24.68
C ASN A 207 -11.54 -5.85 24.65
N LYS A 208 -12.72 -6.47 24.56
CA LYS A 208 -12.86 -7.93 24.41
C LYS A 208 -12.19 -8.46 23.14
N PHE A 209 -12.28 -7.73 22.03
CA PHE A 209 -11.60 -8.08 20.79
C PHE A 209 -10.08 -8.08 20.98
N ILE A 210 -9.52 -7.04 21.61
CA ILE A 210 -8.08 -6.93 21.90
C ILE A 210 -7.61 -8.05 22.86
N GLU A 211 -8.42 -8.45 23.84
CA GLU A 211 -8.12 -9.61 24.71
C GLU A 211 -8.12 -10.92 23.91
N THR A 212 -9.12 -11.12 23.06
CA THR A 212 -9.27 -12.31 22.21
C THR A 212 -8.16 -12.39 21.15
N GLU A 213 -7.68 -11.26 20.62
CA GLU A 213 -6.55 -11.21 19.69
C GLU A 213 -5.23 -11.59 20.39
N LYS A 214 -4.99 -11.10 21.61
CA LYS A 214 -3.84 -11.51 22.44
C LYS A 214 -3.88 -13.00 22.75
N GLU A 215 -5.04 -13.53 23.14
CA GLU A 215 -5.21 -14.97 23.42
C GLU A 215 -4.94 -15.82 22.17
N ASN A 216 -5.49 -15.45 21.01
CA ASN A 216 -5.19 -16.10 19.73
C ASN A 216 -3.70 -16.02 19.37
N SER A 217 -3.03 -14.90 19.64
CA SER A 217 -1.59 -14.76 19.38
C SER A 217 -0.75 -15.68 20.29
N ASN A 218 -1.14 -15.82 21.56
CA ASN A 218 -0.50 -16.76 22.50
C ASN A 218 -0.72 -18.22 22.07
N LEU A 219 -1.97 -18.60 21.77
CA LEU A 219 -2.32 -19.94 21.29
C LEU A 219 -1.59 -20.29 19.98
N LYS A 220 -1.40 -19.32 19.08
CA LYS A 220 -0.61 -19.50 17.86
C LYS A 220 0.87 -19.74 18.16
N TYR A 221 1.45 -19.00 19.09
CA TYR A 221 2.84 -19.22 19.55
C TYR A 221 3.02 -20.61 20.17
N ASP A 222 2.11 -21.05 21.03
CA ASP A 222 2.16 -22.39 21.62
C ASP A 222 1.95 -23.51 20.57
N LEU A 223 1.06 -23.31 19.59
CA LEU A 223 0.92 -24.23 18.45
C LEU A 223 2.20 -24.33 17.61
N ASP A 224 2.87 -23.22 17.32
CA ASP A 224 4.13 -23.23 16.57
C ASP A 224 5.30 -23.83 17.38
N LYS A 225 5.32 -23.62 18.70
CA LYS A 225 6.22 -24.33 19.62
C LYS A 225 5.98 -25.85 19.61
N ILE A 226 4.72 -26.28 19.68
CA ILE A 226 4.35 -27.71 19.60
C ILE A 226 4.76 -28.31 18.25
N LYS A 227 4.58 -27.60 17.13
CA LYS A 227 5.09 -28.04 15.80
C LYS A 227 6.61 -28.23 15.81
N ILE A 228 7.37 -27.33 16.44
CA ILE A 228 8.83 -27.46 16.56
C ILE A 228 9.22 -28.69 17.40
N GLU A 229 8.48 -28.99 18.47
CA GLU A 229 8.70 -30.22 19.26
C GLU A 229 8.32 -31.50 18.49
N ILE A 230 7.24 -31.49 17.70
CA ILE A 230 6.87 -32.59 16.81
C ILE A 230 7.95 -32.81 15.74
N LEU A 231 8.43 -31.75 15.07
CA LEU A 231 9.49 -31.85 14.07
C LEU A 231 10.81 -32.40 14.64
N LYS A 232 11.15 -32.06 15.90
CA LYS A 232 12.28 -32.67 16.60
C LYS A 232 12.06 -34.16 16.84
N LYS A 233 10.88 -34.56 17.31
CA LYS A 233 10.52 -35.98 17.52
C LYS A 233 10.51 -36.76 16.19
N ASP A 234 10.04 -36.18 15.09
CA ASP A 234 10.09 -36.82 13.77
C ASP A 234 11.54 -37.02 13.27
N GLN A 235 12.44 -36.07 13.53
CA GLN A 235 13.87 -36.23 13.24
C GLN A 235 14.52 -37.32 14.13
N GLU A 236 14.12 -37.39 15.39
CA GLU A 236 14.57 -38.42 16.35
C GLU A 236 14.05 -39.82 15.98
N ILE A 237 12.79 -39.94 15.57
CA ILE A 237 12.18 -41.17 15.03
C ILE A 237 12.88 -41.61 13.74
N LYS A 238 13.28 -40.68 12.86
CA LYS A 238 14.07 -41.03 11.67
C LYS A 238 15.44 -41.60 12.05
N ARG A 239 16.16 -40.96 12.97
CA ARG A 239 17.43 -41.48 13.50
C ARG A 239 17.28 -42.84 14.18
N LEU A 240 16.22 -43.04 14.97
CA LEU A 240 15.93 -44.32 15.59
C LEU A 240 15.71 -45.41 14.53
N LYS A 241 14.99 -45.12 13.43
CA LYS A 241 14.84 -46.05 12.31
C LYS A 241 16.13 -46.31 11.54
N GLU A 242 16.99 -45.31 11.36
CA GLU A 242 18.32 -45.48 10.77
C GLU A 242 19.20 -46.41 11.62
N ILE A 243 19.19 -46.24 12.95
CA ILE A 243 19.89 -47.10 13.92
C ILE A 243 19.28 -48.51 13.97
N GLU A 244 17.95 -48.62 13.88
CA GLU A 244 17.23 -49.90 13.86
C GLU A 244 17.54 -50.71 12.59
N LEU A 245 17.62 -50.04 11.43
CA LEU A 245 18.06 -50.66 10.17
C LEU A 245 19.52 -51.15 10.24
N GLN A 246 20.43 -50.32 10.77
CA GLN A 246 21.84 -50.71 10.99
C GLN A 246 21.95 -51.88 11.98
N LYS A 247 21.08 -51.95 12.99
CA LYS A 247 20.99 -53.09 13.92
C LYS A 247 20.49 -54.36 13.20
N GLU A 248 19.52 -54.26 12.29
CA GLU A 248 19.08 -55.40 11.47
C GLU A 248 20.20 -55.90 10.55
N GLU A 249 20.93 -54.99 9.88
CA GLU A 249 22.12 -55.32 9.07
C GLU A 249 23.16 -56.08 9.89
N ILE A 250 23.58 -55.53 11.04
CA ILE A 250 24.52 -56.17 11.97
C ILE A 250 23.98 -57.51 12.49
N GLU A 251 22.67 -57.66 12.75
CA GLU A 251 22.09 -58.95 13.11
C GLU A 251 22.16 -59.98 11.98
N THR A 252 22.07 -59.57 10.71
CA THR A 252 22.26 -60.48 9.57
C THR A 252 23.73 -60.86 9.35
N GLU A 253 24.67 -59.93 9.57
CA GLU A 253 26.10 -60.23 9.61
C GLU A 253 26.43 -61.20 10.75
N ILE A 254 25.86 -61.01 11.95
CA ILE A 254 26.03 -61.94 13.07
C ILE A 254 25.42 -63.31 12.76
N LYS A 255 24.26 -63.39 12.10
CA LYS A 255 23.65 -64.67 11.68
C LYS A 255 24.54 -65.42 10.68
N THR A 256 25.02 -64.74 9.63
CA THR A 256 25.90 -65.34 8.62
C THR A 256 27.29 -65.71 9.18
N ALA A 257 27.88 -64.88 10.05
CA ALA A 257 29.13 -65.20 10.74
C ALA A 257 28.98 -66.42 11.65
N ASN A 258 27.86 -66.56 12.39
CA ASN A 258 27.58 -67.76 13.18
C ASN A 258 27.37 -69.01 12.30
N GLU A 259 26.79 -68.88 11.11
CA GLU A 259 26.65 -69.98 10.16
C GLU A 259 27.99 -70.42 9.56
N ILE A 260 28.90 -69.47 9.29
CA ILE A 260 30.30 -69.74 8.91
C ILE A 260 31.04 -70.45 10.05
N ILE A 261 30.93 -69.97 11.28
CA ILE A 261 31.50 -70.61 12.48
C ILE A 261 30.93 -72.03 12.66
N ARG A 262 29.65 -72.25 12.38
CA ARG A 262 29.03 -73.58 12.40
C ARG A 262 29.65 -74.51 11.36
N LYS A 263 29.80 -74.06 10.10
CA LYS A 263 30.45 -74.85 9.03
C LYS A 263 31.89 -75.21 9.40
N ILE A 264 32.68 -74.23 9.89
CA ILE A 264 34.06 -74.46 10.36
C ILE A 264 34.11 -75.49 11.50
N ARG A 265 33.12 -75.50 12.42
CA ARG A 265 33.01 -76.50 13.50
C ARG A 265 32.58 -77.88 13.00
N GLU A 266 31.73 -77.96 11.97
CA GLU A 266 31.33 -79.22 11.34
C GLU A 266 32.49 -79.83 10.53
N ASP A 267 33.25 -79.01 9.80
CA ASP A 267 34.45 -79.46 9.07
C ASP A 267 35.59 -79.85 10.03
N SER A 268 35.82 -79.09 11.11
CA SER A 268 36.80 -79.48 12.15
C SER A 268 36.49 -80.86 12.75
N ARG A 269 35.19 -81.22 12.89
CA ARG A 269 34.77 -82.55 13.35
C ARG A 269 35.02 -83.65 12.31
N ARG A 270 34.98 -83.34 11.01
CA ARG A 270 35.41 -84.26 9.95
C ARG A 270 36.93 -84.50 10.02
N THR A 271 37.72 -83.44 10.11
CA THR A 271 39.19 -83.54 10.18
C THR A 271 39.68 -84.29 11.41
N ILE A 272 38.95 -84.22 12.54
CA ILE A 272 39.25 -85.04 13.74
C ILE A 272 39.03 -86.53 13.45
N LYS A 273 37.88 -86.92 12.86
CA LYS A 273 37.63 -88.33 12.49
C LYS A 273 38.61 -88.88 11.47
N GLU A 274 38.92 -88.10 10.43
CA GLU A 274 39.95 -88.44 9.44
C GLU A 274 41.37 -88.53 10.02
N LYS A 275 41.57 -88.08 11.28
CA LYS A 275 42.83 -88.24 12.01
C LYS A 275 42.79 -89.49 12.89
N GLU A 276 41.68 -89.75 13.58
CA GLU A 276 41.44 -90.96 14.37
C GLU A 276 41.59 -92.22 13.49
N GLU A 277 40.96 -92.26 12.31
CA GLU A 277 41.09 -93.36 11.33
C GLU A 277 42.54 -93.58 10.84
N LYS A 278 43.37 -92.53 10.80
CA LYS A 278 44.79 -92.63 10.40
C LYS A 278 45.70 -93.07 11.56
N GLU A 279 45.29 -92.84 12.80
CA GLU A 279 46.01 -93.23 14.02
C GLU A 279 45.81 -94.72 14.31
N GLU A 280 44.67 -95.30 13.92
CA GLU A 280 44.42 -96.75 13.94
C GLU A 280 45.31 -97.51 12.94
N ILE A 281 45.38 -97.05 11.67
CA ILE A 281 46.25 -97.61 10.61
C ILE A 281 47.74 -97.54 10.98
N LEU A 282 48.15 -96.53 11.75
CA LEU A 282 49.55 -96.36 12.19
C LEU A 282 49.97 -97.45 13.20
N ASN A 283 49.05 -97.87 14.08
CA ASN A 283 49.32 -98.90 15.09
C ASN A 283 49.50 -100.30 14.47
N GLU A 284 48.73 -100.65 13.42
CA GLU A 284 48.92 -101.91 12.71
C GLU A 284 50.28 -101.99 12.00
N THR A 285 50.70 -100.89 11.35
CA THR A 285 51.97 -100.82 10.62
C THR A 285 53.21 -100.81 11.52
N GLU A 286 53.14 -100.35 12.77
CA GLU A 286 54.26 -100.51 13.72
C GLU A 286 54.44 -101.97 14.20
N GLN A 287 53.36 -102.74 14.39
CA GLN A 287 53.49 -104.15 14.79
C GLN A 287 54.12 -105.03 13.69
N GLU A 288 53.84 -104.73 12.41
CA GLU A 288 54.42 -105.47 11.28
C GLU A 288 55.92 -105.15 11.08
N LYS A 289 56.29 -103.88 11.32
CA LYS A 289 57.68 -103.38 11.28
C LYS A 289 58.58 -104.05 12.34
N GLU A 290 58.05 -104.34 13.54
CA GLU A 290 58.82 -105.00 14.60
C GLU A 290 59.13 -106.48 14.27
N ARG A 291 58.25 -107.16 13.51
CA ARG A 291 58.45 -108.53 13.03
C ARG A 291 59.53 -108.61 11.94
N THR A 292 59.49 -107.69 10.98
CA THR A 292 60.49 -107.64 9.90
C THR A 292 61.89 -107.28 10.41
N GLN A 293 62.03 -106.37 11.38
CA GLN A 293 63.32 -106.02 11.97
C GLN A 293 64.08 -107.24 12.55
N LYS A 294 63.38 -108.11 13.30
CA LYS A 294 63.96 -109.33 13.91
C LYS A 294 64.43 -110.35 12.86
N MET A 295 63.85 -110.32 11.65
CA MET A 295 64.25 -111.18 10.52
C MET A 295 65.42 -110.58 9.70
N VAL A 296 65.52 -109.25 9.63
CA VAL A 296 66.64 -108.55 8.97
C VAL A 296 67.97 -108.77 9.71
N ASP A 297 67.96 -108.76 11.04
CA ASP A 297 69.20 -108.85 11.83
C ASP A 297 69.78 -110.28 11.93
N SER A 298 69.00 -111.33 11.66
CA SER A 298 69.53 -112.69 11.47
C SER A 298 70.22 -112.84 10.09
N LEU A 299 69.61 -112.31 9.03
CA LEU A 299 70.16 -112.32 7.67
C LEU A 299 71.48 -111.54 7.56
N LYS A 300 71.57 -110.33 8.16
CA LYS A 300 72.81 -109.53 8.22
C LYS A 300 74.01 -110.31 8.78
N LYS A 301 73.77 -111.26 9.68
CA LYS A 301 74.82 -112.08 10.30
C LYS A 301 75.42 -113.07 9.29
N GLN A 302 74.58 -113.68 8.45
CA GLN A 302 75.03 -114.58 7.37
C GLN A 302 75.70 -113.83 6.20
N THR A 303 75.33 -112.57 5.92
CA THR A 303 75.93 -111.81 4.80
C THR A 303 77.42 -111.53 5.04
N LYS A 304 77.78 -111.06 6.25
CA LYS A 304 79.17 -110.69 6.60
C LYS A 304 80.15 -111.86 6.41
N GLU A 305 79.77 -113.07 6.82
CA GLU A 305 80.63 -114.26 6.72
C GLU A 305 80.91 -114.70 5.26
N LYS A 306 80.06 -114.29 4.30
CA LYS A 306 80.27 -114.55 2.87
C LYS A 306 81.12 -113.46 2.19
N ASP A 307 80.95 -112.19 2.55
CA ASP A 307 81.75 -111.09 1.98
C ASP A 307 83.26 -111.22 2.27
N ASP A 308 83.63 -111.63 3.49
CA ASP A 308 85.05 -111.81 3.87
C ASP A 308 85.72 -113.00 3.16
N ARG A 309 84.93 -114.00 2.68
CA ARG A 309 85.45 -115.04 1.78
C ARG A 309 85.68 -114.51 0.37
N ILE A 310 84.77 -113.67 -0.15
CA ILE A 310 84.84 -113.12 -1.52
C ILE A 310 86.01 -112.14 -1.68
N LYS A 311 86.29 -111.29 -0.67
CA LYS A 311 87.43 -110.36 -0.72
C LYS A 311 88.77 -111.09 -0.92
N LYS A 312 89.07 -112.10 -0.09
CA LYS A 312 90.35 -112.84 -0.13
C LYS A 312 90.57 -113.57 -1.46
N GLN A 313 89.51 -114.01 -2.15
CA GLN A 313 89.63 -114.63 -3.47
C GLN A 313 89.90 -113.62 -4.60
N LYS A 314 89.41 -112.38 -4.50
CA LYS A 314 89.64 -111.34 -5.53
C LYS A 314 91.06 -110.77 -5.51
N GLU A 315 91.70 -110.66 -4.35
CA GLU A 315 93.10 -110.21 -4.27
C GLU A 315 94.08 -111.26 -4.81
N GLY A 316 93.85 -112.54 -4.52
CA GLY A 316 94.69 -113.65 -4.99
C GLY A 316 94.67 -113.87 -6.51
N LEU A 317 93.65 -113.37 -7.23
CA LEU A 317 93.59 -113.39 -8.70
C LEU A 317 94.43 -112.27 -9.33
N ARG A 318 94.26 -111.01 -8.85
CA ARG A 318 95.01 -109.85 -9.38
C ARG A 318 96.53 -110.06 -9.38
N LEU A 319 97.07 -110.61 -8.29
CA LEU A 319 98.50 -110.88 -8.15
C LEU A 319 99.03 -111.97 -9.10
N LYS A 320 98.16 -112.78 -9.72
CA LYS A 320 98.55 -113.73 -10.76
C LYS A 320 98.51 -113.11 -12.15
N ASP A 321 97.46 -112.37 -12.50
CA ASP A 321 97.33 -111.69 -13.79
C ASP A 321 98.47 -110.68 -14.04
N GLU A 322 98.86 -109.93 -13.01
CA GLU A 322 99.95 -108.95 -13.07
C GLU A 322 101.32 -109.62 -13.25
N LYS A 323 101.53 -110.80 -12.65
CA LYS A 323 102.77 -111.57 -12.79
C LYS A 323 102.89 -112.26 -14.16
N ILE A 324 101.78 -112.66 -14.77
CA ILE A 324 101.74 -113.19 -16.13
C ILE A 324 102.16 -112.12 -17.15
N ARG A 325 101.58 -110.92 -17.10
CA ARG A 325 101.91 -109.82 -18.03
C ARG A 325 103.40 -109.45 -18.06
N ASN A 326 104.05 -109.42 -16.90
CA ASN A 326 105.47 -109.05 -16.83
C ASN A 326 106.37 -110.10 -17.51
N LEU A 327 106.05 -111.39 -17.36
CA LEU A 327 106.77 -112.48 -18.04
C LEU A 327 106.54 -112.48 -19.56
N GLU A 328 105.31 -112.18 -20.02
CA GLU A 328 105.01 -112.05 -21.46
C GLU A 328 105.77 -110.89 -22.14
N LEU A 329 105.98 -109.78 -21.42
CA LEU A 329 106.76 -108.65 -21.90
C LEU A 329 108.27 -108.95 -21.94
N GLU A 330 108.79 -109.64 -20.92
CA GLU A 330 110.20 -110.02 -20.83
C GLU A 330 110.60 -110.98 -21.96
N ILE A 331 109.79 -112.02 -22.23
CA ILE A 331 109.99 -112.97 -23.34
C ILE A 331 110.05 -112.25 -24.69
N LYS A 332 109.10 -111.33 -24.96
CA LYS A 332 109.10 -110.54 -26.21
C LYS A 332 110.33 -109.65 -26.35
N SER A 333 110.88 -109.14 -25.24
CA SER A 333 112.10 -108.32 -25.27
C SER A 333 113.36 -109.15 -25.61
N LEU A 334 113.40 -110.42 -25.18
CA LEU A 334 114.51 -111.33 -25.44
C LEU A 334 114.48 -111.90 -26.86
N GLN A 335 113.30 -112.29 -27.35
CA GLN A 335 113.12 -112.74 -28.74
C GLN A 335 113.62 -111.69 -29.74
N LYS A 336 113.30 -110.41 -29.54
CA LYS A 336 113.75 -109.34 -30.44
C LYS A 336 115.28 -109.20 -30.51
N LYS A 337 115.98 -109.30 -29.36
CA LYS A 337 117.45 -109.24 -29.31
C LYS A 337 118.14 -110.42 -30.01
N ILE A 338 117.50 -111.59 -30.04
CA ILE A 338 118.02 -112.80 -30.69
C ILE A 338 117.92 -112.66 -32.22
N ASP A 339 116.84 -112.10 -32.75
CA ASP A 339 116.70 -111.91 -34.20
C ASP A 339 117.55 -110.75 -34.73
N ASP A 340 117.72 -109.66 -33.97
CA ASP A 340 118.66 -108.57 -34.29
C ASP A 340 120.13 -109.07 -34.38
N THR A 341 120.52 -110.10 -33.61
CA THR A 341 121.87 -110.69 -33.70
C THR A 341 122.04 -111.70 -34.84
N LYS A 342 120.97 -112.42 -35.25
CA LYS A 342 121.01 -113.30 -36.43
C LYS A 342 121.29 -112.54 -37.73
N PHE A 343 120.82 -111.29 -37.84
CA PHE A 343 120.97 -110.48 -39.05
C PHE A 343 122.43 -110.07 -39.33
N VAL A 344 123.24 -109.83 -38.29
CA VAL A 344 124.64 -109.44 -38.45
C VAL A 344 125.54 -110.63 -38.81
N TYR A 345 125.35 -111.78 -38.14
CA TYR A 345 126.24 -112.93 -38.31
C TYR A 345 126.08 -113.61 -39.69
N THR A 346 124.87 -113.56 -40.27
CA THR A 346 124.58 -114.15 -41.59
C THR A 346 125.25 -113.42 -42.77
N HIS A 347 125.70 -112.17 -42.59
CA HIS A 347 126.32 -111.41 -43.68
C HIS A 347 127.78 -111.82 -43.99
N PHE A 348 128.49 -112.47 -43.05
CA PHE A 348 129.93 -112.76 -43.23
C PHE A 348 130.31 -114.26 -43.31
N TYR A 349 129.86 -115.15 -42.41
CA TYR A 349 130.38 -116.54 -42.38
C TYR A 349 129.33 -117.64 -42.17
N LYS A 350 128.79 -118.10 -43.31
CA LYS A 350 128.94 -119.47 -43.83
C LYS A 350 128.89 -120.67 -42.85
N LYS A 351 128.01 -121.62 -43.23
CA LYS A 351 128.14 -123.09 -43.17
C LYS A 351 127.64 -123.88 -41.93
N ASN A 352 126.70 -124.80 -42.24
CA ASN A 352 126.49 -126.17 -41.71
C ASN A 352 126.00 -126.42 -40.27
N GLU A 353 125.06 -127.38 -40.17
CA GLU A 353 124.84 -128.37 -39.07
C GLU A 353 124.39 -127.83 -37.68
N CYS A 354 123.60 -128.52 -36.85
CA CYS A 354 122.72 -129.69 -37.05
C CYS A 354 121.63 -129.77 -35.94
N GLU A 355 120.64 -130.67 -36.11
CA GLU A 355 119.98 -131.50 -35.08
C GLU A 355 119.14 -130.98 -33.86
N ASN A 356 118.11 -131.78 -33.55
CA ASN A 356 117.62 -132.24 -32.22
C ASN A 356 117.22 -131.24 -31.10
N SER A 357 115.92 -131.18 -30.71
CA SER A 357 115.28 -131.94 -29.58
C SER A 357 115.30 -131.16 -28.23
N SER A 358 114.52 -131.42 -27.15
CA SER A 358 113.48 -132.41 -26.75
C SER A 358 112.69 -131.86 -25.50
N ILE A 359 111.91 -132.71 -24.78
CA ILE A 359 111.29 -132.51 -23.43
C ILE A 359 109.98 -131.64 -23.42
N SER A 360 108.75 -132.15 -23.14
CA SER A 360 108.05 -132.72 -21.94
C SER A 360 107.40 -131.64 -21.01
N GLU A 361 106.31 -131.83 -20.23
CA GLU A 361 105.39 -132.96 -19.91
C GLU A 361 104.11 -132.46 -19.16
N ARG A 362 103.07 -133.32 -18.99
CA ARG A 362 102.05 -133.35 -17.88
C ARG A 362 101.05 -132.17 -17.68
N SER A 363 99.94 -132.30 -16.92
CA SER A 363 99.03 -133.45 -16.62
C SER A 363 97.69 -132.95 -16.02
N GLU A 364 96.68 -133.85 -16.00
CA GLU A 364 95.53 -133.94 -15.06
C GLU A 364 94.52 -132.78 -14.82
N ARG A 365 93.23 -133.17 -14.80
CA ARG A 365 92.09 -132.51 -14.11
C ARG A 365 91.09 -133.60 -13.70
N ASP A 366 90.59 -133.58 -12.47
CA ASP A 366 89.60 -134.57 -12.01
C ASP A 366 88.70 -134.04 -10.86
N SER A 367 87.46 -134.57 -10.79
CA SER A 367 86.44 -134.44 -9.72
C SER A 367 85.92 -133.04 -9.31
N GLY A 368 84.66 -132.87 -8.90
CA GLY A 368 83.49 -133.77 -8.95
C GLY A 368 82.35 -133.36 -7.99
N PHE A 369 81.12 -133.82 -8.27
CA PHE A 369 79.96 -133.93 -7.35
C PHE A 369 79.29 -132.64 -6.78
N ASN A 370 78.00 -132.59 -6.36
CA ASN A 370 76.76 -133.27 -6.81
C ASN A 370 75.50 -132.68 -6.10
N ILE A 371 74.30 -133.16 -6.51
CA ILE A 371 73.03 -133.30 -5.74
C ILE A 371 71.97 -132.16 -5.76
N GLU A 372 70.71 -132.63 -5.82
CA GLU A 372 69.38 -131.98 -5.88
C GLU A 372 68.44 -132.80 -4.94
N PRO A 373 67.07 -132.78 -4.93
CA PRO A 373 66.05 -132.09 -5.75
C PRO A 373 65.20 -131.10 -4.87
N GLU A 374 63.86 -131.03 -4.72
CA GLU A 374 62.68 -131.79 -5.19
C GLU A 374 61.33 -131.02 -4.98
N SER A 375 60.25 -131.59 -5.53
CA SER A 375 58.82 -131.56 -5.12
C SER A 375 58.06 -130.24 -4.87
N PRO A 376 57.06 -129.91 -5.73
CA PRO A 376 55.97 -128.94 -5.48
C PRO A 376 54.71 -129.73 -4.98
N PRO A 377 53.39 -129.42 -5.23
CA PRO A 377 52.74 -128.78 -6.38
C PRO A 377 51.67 -127.71 -6.00
N ARG A 378 50.69 -127.54 -6.90
CA ARG A 378 49.43 -126.77 -6.76
C ARG A 378 48.53 -127.29 -5.64
#